data_AF-A0AAP0W307-F1
#
_entry.id   AF-A0AAP0W307-F1
#
_cell.length_a   1.000
_cell.length_b   1.000
_cell.length_c   1.000
_cell.angle_alpha   90.00
_cell.angle_beta   90.00
_cell.angle_gamma   90.00
#
_symmetry.space_group_name_H-M   'P 1'
#
loop_
_entity.id
_entity.type
_entity.pdbx_description
1 polymer ?
#
loop_
_entity_poly.entity_id
_entity_poly.type
_entity_poly.pdbx_seq_one_letter_code
_entity_poly.pdbx_strand_id
1 'polypeptide(L)'
;MQWTYRLLGDREWSDRYAVALSDGVNGIYLSRTSLDMAFDDKGRQINPLTAHLTGNVDGVVALLNECGRQSQHRMTPCLTSLR
;
A
#
# COMPACT_ATOMS: atom_id res chain seq x y z
N MET A 1 -8.29 16.26 8.90
CA MET A 1 -7.81 14.87 8.70
C MET A 1 -6.52 14.93 7.92
N GLN A 2 -5.38 14.69 8.54
CA GLN A 2 -4.08 14.73 7.86
C GLN A 2 -3.76 13.33 7.35
N TRP A 3 -3.63 13.20 6.03
CA TRP A 3 -3.22 11.96 5.37
C TRP A 3 -1.77 12.13 4.91
N THR A 4 -0.95 11.12 5.18
CA THR A 4 0.42 11.05 4.67
C THR A 4 0.44 10.19 3.42
N TYR A 5 1.03 10.73 2.34
CA TYR A 5 1.22 10.01 1.08
C TYR A 5 2.71 9.91 0.81
N ARG A 6 3.24 8.69 0.65
CA ARG A 6 4.66 8.47 0.36
C ARG A 6 4.88 7.36 -0.65
N LEU A 7 5.86 7.58 -1.51
CA LEU A 7 6.38 6.59 -2.42
C LEU A 7 7.66 6.02 -1.80
N LEU A 8 7.68 4.73 -1.55
CA LEU A 8 8.79 4.03 -0.90
C LEU A 8 9.62 3.30 -1.96
N GLY A 9 10.94 3.44 -1.88
CA GLY A 9 11.85 2.60 -2.66
C GLY A 9 11.84 1.15 -2.16
N ASP A 10 12.45 0.23 -2.91
CA ASP A 10 12.45 -1.21 -2.56
C ASP A 10 13.01 -1.48 -1.15
N ARG A 11 14.06 -0.75 -0.76
CA ARG A 11 14.68 -0.87 0.57
C ARG A 11 13.74 -0.44 1.70
N GLU A 12 12.96 0.61 1.45
CA GLU A 12 11.98 1.15 2.39
C GLU A 12 10.69 0.31 2.44
N TRP A 13 10.45 -0.53 1.41
CA TRP A 13 9.23 -1.30 1.24
C TRP A 13 9.27 -2.69 1.89
N SER A 14 10.37 -3.43 1.77
CA SER A 14 10.43 -4.82 2.27
C SER A 14 11.81 -5.30 2.71
N ASP A 15 12.82 -4.44 2.72
CA ASP A 15 14.15 -4.81 3.18
C ASP A 15 14.31 -4.54 4.69
N ARG A 16 15.46 -4.85 5.25
CA ARG A 16 15.90 -4.50 6.61
C ARG A 16 15.80 -3.01 6.98
N TYR A 17 15.55 -2.15 5.99
CA TYR A 17 15.30 -0.71 6.14
C TYR A 17 13.84 -0.34 5.90
N ALA A 18 12.93 -1.32 5.97
CA ALA A 18 11.50 -1.10 5.82
C ALA A 18 11.02 -0.01 6.76
N VAL A 19 10.24 0.93 6.23
CA VAL A 19 9.70 2.03 7.01
C VAL A 19 8.71 1.46 8.02
N ALA A 20 8.95 1.74 9.30
CA ALA A 20 8.00 1.43 10.36
C ALA A 20 6.76 2.32 10.19
N LEU A 21 5.64 1.72 9.79
CA LEU A 21 4.37 2.41 9.65
C LEU A 21 3.65 2.44 11.00
N SER A 22 3.02 3.58 11.32
CA SER A 22 2.27 3.74 12.57
C SER A 22 0.78 3.54 12.32
N ASP A 23 0.18 2.56 13.00
CA ASP A 23 -1.25 2.25 12.86
C ASP A 23 -2.16 3.41 13.32
N GLY A 24 -1.65 4.33 14.15
CA GLY A 24 -2.39 5.51 14.62
C GLY A 24 -2.41 6.69 13.65
N VAL A 25 -1.65 6.62 12.55
CA VAL A 25 -1.55 7.71 11.57
C VAL A 25 -2.18 7.28 10.25
N ASN A 26 -3.06 8.12 9.70
CA ASN A 26 -3.62 7.88 8.38
C ASN A 26 -2.55 8.04 7.30
N GLY A 27 -2.23 6.95 6.61
CA GLY A 27 -1.16 6.93 5.63
C GLY A 27 -1.41 5.96 4.49
N ILE A 28 -1.03 6.39 3.28
CA ILE A 28 -1.01 5.58 2.06
C ILE A 28 0.42 5.55 1.54
N TYR A 29 0.99 4.35 1.50
CA TYR A 29 2.36 4.12 1.06
C TYR A 29 2.35 3.22 -0.16
N LEU A 30 3.05 3.61 -1.20
CA LEU A 30 3.16 2.84 -2.44
C LEU A 30 4.59 2.36 -2.67
N SER A 31 4.73 1.16 -3.21
CA SER A 31 6.03 0.70 -3.72
C SER A 31 6.32 1.43 -5.03
N ARG A 32 7.51 2.05 -5.14
CA ARG A 32 7.98 2.69 -6.36
C ARG A 32 7.98 1.72 -7.54
N THR A 33 8.59 0.56 -7.35
CA THR A 33 8.71 -0.50 -8.36
C THR A 33 7.35 -1.06 -8.77
N SER A 34 6.43 -1.24 -7.82
CA SER A 34 5.06 -1.64 -8.15
C SER A 34 4.33 -0.56 -8.95
N LEU A 35 4.51 0.73 -8.62
CA LEU A 35 3.87 1.84 -9.34
C LEU A 35 4.36 1.93 -10.78
N ASP A 36 5.67 1.84 -11.00
CA ASP A 36 6.29 1.92 -12.33
C ASP A 36 5.86 0.74 -13.23
N MET A 37 5.47 -0.41 -12.66
CA MET A 37 4.97 -1.58 -13.42
C MET A 37 3.42 -1.67 -13.48
N ALA A 38 2.69 -0.93 -12.64
CA ALA A 38 1.24 -1.06 -12.53
C ALA A 38 0.48 -0.44 -13.70
N PHE A 39 1.04 0.58 -14.36
CA PHE A 39 0.36 1.37 -15.38
C PHE A 39 1.08 1.33 -16.72
N ASP A 40 0.31 1.35 -17.81
CA ASP A 40 0.84 1.56 -19.16
C ASP A 40 1.09 3.06 -19.43
N ASP A 41 1.70 3.37 -20.59
CA ASP A 41 1.97 4.75 -21.02
C ASP A 41 0.70 5.61 -21.19
N LYS A 42 -0.49 4.99 -21.22
CA LYS A 42 -1.79 5.65 -21.30
C LYS A 42 -2.44 5.83 -19.92
N GLY A 43 -1.74 5.47 -18.84
CA GLY A 43 -2.24 5.56 -17.47
C GLY A 43 -3.29 4.50 -17.13
N ARG A 44 -3.41 3.43 -17.92
CA ARG A 44 -4.30 2.31 -17.61
C ARG A 44 -3.58 1.33 -16.72
N GLN A 45 -4.25 0.90 -15.66
CA GLN A 45 -3.70 -0.11 -14.78
C GLN A 45 -3.69 -1.47 -15.49
N ILE A 46 -2.50 -2.03 -15.69
CA ILE A 46 -2.27 -3.32 -16.34
C ILE A 46 -1.81 -4.40 -15.36
N ASN A 47 -1.25 -4.00 -14.21
CA ASN A 47 -0.85 -4.90 -13.13
C ASN A 47 -1.42 -4.44 -11.77
N PRO A 48 -1.54 -5.34 -10.78
CA PRO A 48 -1.92 -4.97 -9.43
C PRO A 48 -0.95 -3.94 -8.83
N LEU A 49 -1.50 -2.87 -8.24
CA LEU A 49 -0.72 -1.89 -7.48
C LEU A 49 -0.66 -2.31 -6.01
N THR A 50 0.55 -2.42 -5.47
CA THR A 50 0.74 -2.78 -4.06
C THR A 50 0.82 -1.52 -3.20
N ALA A 51 -0.03 -1.46 -2.18
CA ALA A 51 -0.12 -0.34 -1.25
C ALA A 51 -0.14 -0.83 0.21
N HIS A 52 0.53 -0.10 1.10
CA HIS A 52 0.36 -0.23 2.54
C HIS A 52 -0.53 0.90 3.05
N LEU A 53 -1.60 0.54 3.75
CA LEU A 53 -2.57 1.45 4.31
C LEU A 53 -2.47 1.39 5.84
N THR A 54 -2.55 2.55 6.49
CA THR A 54 -2.50 2.70 7.96
C THR A 54 -3.56 3.70 8.43
N GLY A 55 -3.93 3.64 9.71
CA GLY A 55 -5.03 4.41 10.26
C GLY A 55 -6.38 3.83 9.84
N ASN A 56 -7.23 4.66 9.21
CA ASN A 56 -8.56 4.25 8.77
C ASN A 56 -8.52 3.42 7.46
N VAL A 57 -8.04 2.18 7.55
CA VAL A 57 -7.94 1.25 6.42
C VAL A 57 -9.33 0.91 5.86
N ASP A 58 -10.31 0.66 6.73
CA ASP A 58 -11.68 0.30 6.31
C ASP A 58 -12.33 1.39 5.47
N GLY A 59 -12.16 2.66 5.84
CA GLY A 59 -12.65 3.80 5.07
C GLY A 59 -12.01 3.90 3.69
N VAL A 60 -10.70 3.61 3.57
CA VAL A 60 -10.01 3.61 2.27
C VAL A 60 -10.46 2.44 1.41
N VAL A 61 -10.62 1.25 1.98
CA VAL A 61 -11.12 0.06 1.26
C VAL A 61 -12.54 0.31 0.74
N ALA A 62 -13.41 0.92 1.54
CA ALA A 62 -14.76 1.30 1.10
C ALA A 62 -14.72 2.24 -0.12
N LEU A 63 -13.90 3.29 -0.08
CA LEU A 63 -13.73 4.23 -1.19
C LEU A 63 -13.18 3.56 -2.45
N LEU A 64 -12.21 2.63 -2.33
CA LEU A 64 -11.65 1.92 -3.47
C LEU A 64 -12.69 1.02 -4.15
N ASN A 65 -13.53 0.35 -3.36
CA ASN A 65 -14.63 -0.45 -3.86
C ASN A 65 -15.68 0.40 -4.58
N GLU A 66 -16.04 1.58 -4.06
CA GLU A 66 -16.94 2.54 -4.73
C GLU A 66 -16.38 3.06 -6.05
N CYS A 67 -15.06 3.27 -6.13
CA CYS A 67 -14.39 3.70 -7.36
C CYS A 67 -14.25 2.58 -8.42
N GLY A 68 -14.76 1.38 -8.16
CA GLY A 68 -14.69 0.24 -9.07
C GLY A 68 -13.28 -0.35 -9.23
N ARG A 69 -12.34 -0.03 -8.32
CA ARG A 69 -11.01 -0.64 -8.30
C ARG A 69 -11.03 -1.85 -7.37
N GLN A 70 -10.90 -3.06 -7.94
CA GLN A 70 -10.89 -4.30 -7.15
C GLN A 70 -9.62 -4.37 -6.29
N SER A 71 -9.75 -4.23 -4.97
CA SER A 71 -8.67 -4.44 -4.02
C SER A 71 -8.67 -5.87 -3.48
N GLN A 72 -7.68 -6.69 -3.87
CA GLN A 72 -7.41 -7.96 -3.19
C GLN A 72 -6.62 -7.68 -1.91
N HIS A 73 -7.29 -7.80 -0.76
CA HIS A 73 -6.62 -7.69 0.54
C HIS A 73 -5.80 -8.95 0.81
N ARG A 74 -4.51 -8.92 0.44
CA ARG A 74 -3.57 -9.98 0.82
C ARG A 74 -3.14 -9.73 2.27
N MET A 75 -3.88 -10.30 3.20
CA MET A 75 -3.52 -10.34 4.60
C MET A 75 -2.26 -11.19 4.73
N THR A 76 -1.09 -10.55 4.78
CA THR A 76 0.15 -11.25 5.11
C THR A 76 0.18 -11.31 6.63
N PRO A 77 -0.01 -12.48 7.28
CA PRO A 77 0.18 -12.54 8.72
C PRO A 77 1.63 -12.15 8.99
N CYS A 78 1.81 -11.13 9.81
CA CYS A 78 3.10 -10.79 10.38
C CYS A 78 3.61 -12.05 11.08
N LEU A 79 4.61 -12.73 10.52
CA LEU A 79 5.32 -13.82 11.17
C LEU A 79 6.20 -13.24 12.31
N THR A 80 5.55 -12.62 13.28
CA THR A 80 6.09 -12.42 14.62
C THR A 80 5.68 -13.63 15.45
N SER A 81 6.51 -14.68 15.40
CA SER A 81 6.84 -15.59 16.50
C SER A 81 7.20 -16.97 15.97
N LEU A 82 8.45 -17.14 15.55
CA LEU A 82 9.16 -18.39 15.82
C LEU A 82 10.11 -18.08 16.98
N ARG A 83 9.64 -18.45 18.19
CA ARG A 83 10.51 -18.78 19.31
C ARG A 83 11.20 -20.10 19.03
#